data_AF-A0AAV5BCP3-F1
#
_entry.id   AF-A0AAV5BCP3-F1
#
_cell.length_a   1.000
_cell.length_b   1.000
_cell.length_c   1.000
_cell.angle_alpha   90.00
_cell.angle_beta   90.00
_cell.angle_gamma   90.00
#
_symmetry.space_group_name_H-M   'P 1'
#
loop_
_entity.id
_entity.type
_entity.pdbx_description
1 polymer ?
#
loop_
_entity_poly.entity_id
_entity_poly.type
_entity_poly.pdbx_seq_one_letter_code
_entity_poly.pdbx_strand_id
1 'polypeptide(L)'
;MGKMGSIRSTFIDIDQDMESSLKDVLDQSDDVTLFYADSPTNPMLKCLDIRQIAELCHRKGVLVCIDSTLASPINQKPLTLGADLVLHSATKYMAGHHDVIAGCVSASEVLISKVRAWHNDLGGAISPNAAYMIIRADLKKTMALRVEASNRTALLMARLLEAHPKIERVHYPGLESSPCTAPCRQHPDDRLWWCGQLRGKGRPAWNHEVYRRVGDTVHRATSLGGCESLVQQPAVMSFWGHTDARTRPTMGSGTTL
;
A
#
# COMPACT_ATOMS: atom_id res chain seq x y z
N MET A 1 -26.29 12.89 -22.10
CA MET A 1 -26.11 13.87 -21.02
C MET A 1 -26.11 13.10 -19.71
N GLY A 2 -25.03 13.19 -18.92
CA GLY A 2 -24.80 12.38 -17.72
C GLY A 2 -23.33 11.96 -17.52
N LYS A 3 -22.37 12.90 -17.71
CA LYS A 3 -20.98 12.70 -17.31
C LYS A 3 -20.77 13.47 -16.01
N MET A 4 -20.45 12.79 -14.93
CA MET A 4 -19.82 13.41 -13.75
C MET A 4 -18.61 14.19 -14.25
N GLY A 5 -18.55 15.49 -13.96
CA GLY A 5 -17.70 16.46 -14.66
C GLY A 5 -16.18 16.23 -14.57
N SER A 6 -15.48 16.61 -15.65
CA SER A 6 -14.13 17.18 -15.77
C SER A 6 -12.94 16.78 -14.87
N ILE A 7 -12.97 15.68 -14.11
CA ILE A 7 -11.77 15.23 -13.36
C ILE A 7 -10.76 14.62 -14.34
N ARG A 8 -9.53 15.17 -14.35
CA ARG A 8 -8.39 14.64 -15.11
C ARG A 8 -7.38 14.00 -14.14
N SER A 9 -6.72 12.94 -14.58
CA SER A 9 -5.69 12.24 -13.81
C SER A 9 -4.42 12.10 -14.64
N THR A 10 -3.28 12.42 -14.02
CA THR A 10 -1.94 12.17 -14.58
C THR A 10 -1.27 11.12 -13.71
N PHE A 11 -0.76 10.06 -14.33
CA PHE A 11 -0.03 9.00 -13.64
C PHE A 11 1.47 9.27 -13.75
N ILE A 12 2.17 9.19 -12.63
CA ILE A 12 3.62 9.31 -12.53
C ILE A 12 4.16 7.99 -11.98
N ASP A 13 5.21 7.47 -12.60
CA ASP A 13 5.85 6.26 -12.12
C ASP A 13 6.67 6.54 -10.85
N ILE A 14 6.56 5.62 -9.89
CA ILE A 14 7.31 5.70 -8.63
C ILE A 14 8.69 5.06 -8.88
N ASP A 15 9.64 5.86 -9.30
CA ASP A 15 11.04 5.48 -9.54
C ASP A 15 12.00 6.59 -9.09
N GLN A 16 13.26 6.54 -9.54
CA GLN A 16 14.28 7.52 -9.16
C GLN A 16 14.01 8.92 -9.72
N ASP A 17 13.24 9.04 -10.79
CA ASP A 17 12.95 10.30 -11.49
C ASP A 17 11.56 10.85 -11.15
N MET A 18 10.85 10.20 -10.21
CA MET A 18 9.50 10.58 -9.81
C MET A 18 9.41 12.03 -9.35
N GLU A 19 10.39 12.53 -8.60
CA GLU A 19 10.39 13.92 -8.12
C GLU A 19 10.45 14.94 -9.26
N SER A 20 11.33 14.71 -10.23
CA SER A 20 11.46 15.54 -11.42
C SER A 20 10.15 15.50 -12.22
N SER A 21 9.59 14.30 -12.40
CA SER A 21 8.33 14.10 -13.11
C SER A 21 7.15 14.81 -12.41
N LEU A 22 7.08 14.72 -11.08
CA LEU A 22 6.07 15.42 -10.28
C LEU A 22 6.22 16.93 -10.40
N LYS A 23 7.46 17.43 -10.32
CA LYS A 23 7.73 18.86 -10.49
C LYS A 23 7.30 19.34 -11.87
N ASP A 24 7.63 18.62 -12.93
CA ASP A 24 7.26 18.97 -14.30
C ASP A 24 5.74 19.05 -14.47
N VAL A 25 4.99 18.08 -13.92
CA VAL A 25 3.51 18.10 -13.94
C VAL A 25 2.96 19.30 -13.18
N LEU A 26 3.51 19.60 -12.00
CA LEU A 26 3.11 20.74 -11.17
C LEU A 26 3.52 22.10 -11.75
N ASP A 27 4.53 22.15 -12.62
CA ASP A 27 4.97 23.36 -13.31
C ASP A 27 4.22 23.59 -14.63
N GLN A 28 3.69 22.53 -15.26
CA GLN A 28 2.92 22.62 -16.50
C GLN A 28 1.43 22.87 -16.28
N SER A 29 0.90 22.63 -15.08
CA SER A 29 -0.53 22.77 -14.80
C SER A 29 -0.83 23.36 -13.43
N ASP A 30 -1.61 24.44 -13.43
CA ASP A 30 -2.10 25.10 -12.21
C ASP A 30 -3.44 24.53 -11.71
N ASP A 31 -4.01 23.52 -12.40
CA ASP A 31 -5.30 22.90 -12.05
C ASP A 31 -5.16 21.60 -11.24
N VAL A 32 -3.94 21.20 -10.88
CA VAL A 32 -3.72 20.06 -10.01
C VAL A 32 -4.24 20.41 -8.61
N THR A 33 -5.13 19.57 -8.09
CA THR A 33 -5.77 19.82 -6.78
C THR A 33 -5.40 18.79 -5.71
N LEU A 34 -5.01 17.58 -6.15
CA LEU A 34 -4.71 16.46 -5.27
C LEU A 34 -3.60 15.59 -5.85
N PHE A 35 -2.56 15.37 -5.07
CA PHE A 35 -1.65 14.25 -5.22
C PHE A 35 -2.15 13.06 -4.40
N TYR A 36 -2.23 11.89 -5.02
CA TYR A 36 -2.65 10.65 -4.37
C TYR A 36 -1.66 9.53 -4.70
N ALA A 37 -1.21 8.82 -3.67
CA ALA A 37 -0.42 7.61 -3.84
C ALA A 37 -0.53 6.68 -2.64
N ASP A 38 -0.30 5.39 -2.87
CA ASP A 38 -0.07 4.41 -1.81
C ASP A 38 1.41 4.37 -1.42
N SER A 39 1.69 4.34 -0.11
CA SER A 39 3.04 4.16 0.42
C SER A 39 3.01 3.22 1.62
N PRO A 40 3.57 2.00 1.50
CA PRO A 40 4.16 1.41 0.29
C PRO A 40 3.13 1.10 -0.80
N THR A 41 3.61 0.94 -2.03
CA THR A 41 2.76 0.51 -3.14
C THR A 41 2.41 -0.98 -3.12
N ASN A 42 1.21 -1.34 -3.58
CA ASN A 42 0.82 -2.73 -3.81
C ASN A 42 0.95 -3.09 -5.31
N PRO A 43 1.65 -4.18 -5.71
CA PRO A 43 2.32 -5.20 -4.90
C PRO A 43 3.83 -5.01 -4.71
N MET A 44 4.43 -4.01 -5.35
CA MET A 44 5.89 -3.89 -5.48
C MET A 44 6.59 -3.31 -4.25
N LEU A 45 5.83 -2.84 -3.26
CA LEU A 45 6.30 -2.22 -2.02
C LEU A 45 7.25 -1.04 -2.22
N LYS A 46 6.97 -0.18 -3.20
CA LYS A 46 7.76 1.03 -3.37
C LYS A 46 7.40 2.04 -2.27
N CYS A 47 8.38 2.55 -1.52
CA CYS A 47 8.20 3.63 -0.55
C CYS A 47 8.35 4.99 -1.24
N LEU A 48 7.65 6.00 -0.72
CA LEU A 48 7.74 7.40 -1.16
C LEU A 48 8.43 8.23 -0.09
N ASP A 49 9.19 9.26 -0.51
CA ASP A 49 9.56 10.35 0.39
C ASP A 49 8.37 11.31 0.53
N ILE A 50 7.52 11.03 1.51
CA ILE A 50 6.27 11.78 1.72
C ILE A 50 6.56 13.26 2.05
N ARG A 51 7.67 13.54 2.74
CA ARG A 51 8.05 14.90 3.13
C ARG A 51 8.39 15.73 1.90
N GLN A 52 9.24 15.21 1.05
CA GLN A 52 9.65 15.89 -0.18
C GLN A 52 8.49 16.10 -1.14
N ILE A 53 7.61 15.10 -1.27
CA ILE A 53 6.36 15.21 -2.06
C ILE A 53 5.45 16.29 -1.48
N ALA A 54 5.22 16.29 -0.17
CA ALA A 54 4.42 17.30 0.50
C ALA A 54 4.97 18.71 0.23
N GLU A 55 6.29 18.91 0.39
CA GLU A 55 6.93 20.18 0.10
C GLU A 55 6.75 20.64 -1.36
N LEU A 56 6.86 19.72 -2.33
CA LEU A 56 6.63 20.00 -3.76
C LEU A 56 5.18 20.42 -4.03
N CYS A 57 4.22 19.64 -3.53
CA CYS A 57 2.79 19.86 -3.73
C CYS A 57 2.31 21.14 -3.03
N HIS A 58 2.73 21.38 -1.80
CA HIS A 58 2.30 22.55 -1.01
C HIS A 58 2.79 23.88 -1.59
N ARG A 59 3.94 23.92 -2.27
CA ARG A 59 4.39 25.10 -3.03
C ARG A 59 3.41 25.55 -4.11
N LYS A 60 2.55 24.64 -4.57
CA LYS A 60 1.54 24.86 -5.60
C LYS A 60 0.11 24.84 -5.05
N GLY A 61 -0.05 24.74 -3.72
CA GLY A 61 -1.37 24.63 -3.09
C GLY A 61 -2.08 23.29 -3.33
N VAL A 62 -1.34 22.25 -3.71
CA VAL A 62 -1.88 20.91 -3.99
C VAL A 62 -1.95 20.10 -2.71
N LEU A 63 -3.10 19.46 -2.46
CA LEU A 63 -3.27 18.57 -1.30
C LEU A 63 -2.53 17.25 -1.52
N VAL A 64 -2.00 16.66 -0.45
CA VAL A 64 -1.34 15.35 -0.47
C VAL A 64 -2.15 14.33 0.31
N CYS A 65 -2.61 13.28 -0.36
CA CYS A 65 -3.31 12.16 0.23
C CYS A 65 -2.49 10.87 0.09
N ILE A 66 -2.14 10.26 1.21
CA ILE A 66 -1.37 9.01 1.23
C ILE A 66 -2.26 7.86 1.70
N ASP A 67 -2.41 6.82 0.86
CA ASP A 67 -2.91 5.54 1.33
C ASP A 67 -1.78 4.79 2.04
N SER A 68 -1.90 4.68 3.36
CA SER A 68 -0.90 4.03 4.23
C SER A 68 -1.42 2.69 4.74
N THR A 69 -2.33 2.03 4.00
CA THR A 69 -2.92 0.73 4.35
C THR A 69 -1.86 -0.31 4.67
N LEU A 70 -0.83 -0.43 3.82
CA LEU A 70 0.20 -1.46 3.95
C LEU A 70 1.21 -1.17 5.05
N ALA A 71 1.50 0.09 5.34
CA ALA A 71 2.35 0.46 6.47
C ALA A 71 1.61 0.29 7.80
N SER A 72 0.30 0.58 7.82
CA SER A 72 -0.50 0.75 9.04
C SER A 72 -0.09 2.01 9.83
N PRO A 73 -0.96 2.55 10.71
CA PRO A 73 -0.62 3.74 11.51
C PRO A 73 0.46 3.46 12.58
N ILE A 74 0.86 2.19 12.77
CA ILE A 74 1.96 1.83 13.67
C ILE A 74 3.31 2.11 13.01
N ASN A 75 3.48 1.76 11.73
CA ASN A 75 4.79 1.79 11.08
C ASN A 75 5.03 3.05 10.24
N GLN A 76 4.01 3.87 10.00
CA GLN A 76 4.19 5.14 9.29
C GLN A 76 3.08 6.12 9.68
N LYS A 77 3.45 7.39 9.83
CA LYS A 77 2.52 8.48 10.16
C LYS A 77 2.61 9.57 9.09
N PRO A 78 1.97 9.41 7.91
CA PRO A 78 2.14 10.38 6.82
C PRO A 78 1.73 11.82 7.19
N LEU A 79 0.75 12.00 8.09
CA LEU A 79 0.38 13.33 8.59
C LEU A 79 1.54 14.06 9.27
N THR A 80 2.42 13.35 9.99
CA THR A 80 3.62 13.96 10.60
C THR A 80 4.73 14.22 9.58
N LEU A 81 4.59 13.67 8.37
CA LEU A 81 5.51 13.84 7.25
C LEU A 81 5.02 14.91 6.27
N GLY A 82 3.88 15.55 6.52
CA GLY A 82 3.35 16.63 5.68
C GLY A 82 2.19 16.23 4.75
N ALA A 83 1.72 14.98 4.78
CA ALA A 83 0.48 14.65 4.09
C ALA A 83 -0.72 15.38 4.74
N ASP A 84 -1.68 15.81 3.92
CA ASP A 84 -2.91 16.48 4.36
C ASP A 84 -4.00 15.48 4.76
N LEU A 85 -4.04 14.35 4.05
CA LEU A 85 -4.96 13.24 4.30
C LEU A 85 -4.21 11.91 4.34
N VAL A 86 -4.65 11.04 5.24
CA VAL A 86 -4.22 9.63 5.27
C VAL A 86 -5.43 8.74 5.15
N LEU A 87 -5.33 7.79 4.22
CA LEU A 87 -6.32 6.75 4.01
C LEU A 87 -5.79 5.41 4.49
N HIS A 88 -6.68 4.60 5.03
CA HIS A 88 -6.43 3.20 5.28
C HIS A 88 -7.65 2.36 4.93
N SER A 89 -7.42 1.19 4.33
CA SER A 89 -8.37 0.08 4.37
C SER A 89 -8.31 -0.53 5.77
N ALA A 90 -9.27 -0.14 6.62
CA ALA A 90 -9.39 -0.66 7.98
C ALA A 90 -9.68 -2.17 8.00
N THR A 91 -10.15 -2.74 6.89
CA THR A 91 -10.26 -4.19 6.63
C THR A 91 -8.95 -4.96 6.87
N LYS A 92 -7.80 -4.30 6.74
CA LYS A 92 -6.46 -4.91 6.76
C LYS A 92 -5.91 -4.94 8.18
N TYR A 93 -4.73 -4.35 8.40
CA TYR A 93 -4.03 -4.40 9.69
C TYR A 93 -4.83 -3.80 10.86
N MET A 94 -5.71 -2.82 10.62
CA MET A 94 -6.53 -2.21 11.67
C MET A 94 -7.51 -3.23 12.28
N ALA A 95 -8.39 -3.83 11.46
CA ALA A 95 -9.29 -4.89 11.90
C ALA A 95 -8.51 -6.16 12.24
N GLY A 96 -7.59 -6.61 11.40
CA GLY A 96 -6.59 -7.62 11.73
C GLY A 96 -7.08 -9.06 11.89
N HIS A 97 -8.36 -9.34 11.64
CA HIS A 97 -8.98 -10.66 11.88
C HIS A 97 -9.82 -11.14 10.69
N HIS A 98 -9.68 -10.51 9.51
CA HIS A 98 -10.35 -10.91 8.26
C HIS A 98 -11.89 -11.00 8.35
N ASP A 99 -12.52 -10.28 9.27
CA ASP A 99 -13.93 -10.38 9.62
C ASP A 99 -14.71 -9.06 9.50
N VAL A 100 -14.04 -7.97 9.11
CA VAL A 100 -14.65 -6.63 8.96
C VAL A 100 -14.15 -5.96 7.69
N ILE A 101 -15.06 -5.29 6.97
CA ILE A 101 -14.73 -4.37 5.88
C ILE A 101 -15.01 -2.95 6.32
N ALA A 102 -14.01 -2.08 6.24
CA ALA A 102 -14.14 -0.67 6.57
C ALA A 102 -13.04 0.18 5.92
N GLY A 103 -13.31 1.47 5.76
CA GLY A 103 -12.33 2.50 5.42
C GLY A 103 -12.09 3.44 6.59
N CYS A 104 -10.90 4.05 6.63
CA CYS A 104 -10.55 5.10 7.57
C CYS A 104 -9.90 6.25 6.80
N VAL A 105 -10.29 7.48 7.13
CA VAL A 105 -9.67 8.70 6.64
C VAL A 105 -9.33 9.59 7.84
N SER A 106 -8.09 10.05 7.90
CA SER A 106 -7.59 10.95 8.94
C SER A 106 -7.02 12.21 8.29
N ALA A 107 -7.46 13.37 8.75
CA ALA A 107 -7.06 14.68 8.24
C ALA A 107 -7.36 15.76 9.29
N SER A 108 -7.04 17.02 9.00
CA SER A 108 -7.48 18.16 9.82
C SER A 108 -9.01 18.30 9.87
N GLU A 109 -9.53 18.98 10.88
CA GLU A 109 -10.99 19.20 11.04
C GLU A 109 -11.62 19.90 9.81
N VAL A 110 -10.88 20.83 9.20
CA VAL A 110 -11.33 21.56 8.01
C VAL A 110 -11.49 20.63 6.80
N LEU A 111 -10.61 19.65 6.64
CA LEU A 111 -10.68 18.68 5.53
C LEU A 111 -11.67 17.56 5.84
N ILE A 112 -11.66 17.02 7.06
CA ILE A 112 -12.52 15.90 7.44
C ILE A 112 -14.00 16.29 7.44
N SER A 113 -14.33 17.54 7.77
CA SER A 113 -15.70 18.05 7.73
C SER A 113 -16.25 18.08 6.29
N LYS A 114 -15.44 18.47 5.30
CA LYS A 114 -15.80 18.39 3.87
C LYS A 114 -16.03 16.95 3.43
N VAL A 115 -15.14 16.03 3.83
CA VAL A 115 -15.31 14.59 3.53
C VAL A 115 -16.57 14.04 4.19
N ARG A 116 -16.86 14.45 5.44
CA ARG A 116 -18.04 14.02 6.19
C ARG A 116 -19.35 14.51 5.57
N ALA A 117 -19.39 15.74 5.07
CA ALA A 117 -20.55 16.26 4.37
C ALA A 117 -20.92 15.35 3.17
N TRP A 118 -19.95 15.07 2.30
CA TRP A 118 -20.13 14.13 1.19
C TRP A 118 -20.48 12.71 1.65
N HIS A 119 -19.85 12.23 2.72
CA HIS A 119 -20.13 10.91 3.28
C HIS A 119 -21.58 10.76 3.74
N ASN A 120 -22.15 11.81 4.35
CA ASN A 120 -23.55 11.82 4.77
C ASN A 120 -24.50 11.74 3.58
N ASP A 121 -24.19 12.45 2.50
CA ASP A 121 -25.02 12.47 1.28
C ASP A 121 -24.92 11.16 0.48
N LEU A 122 -23.72 10.57 0.41
CA LEU A 122 -23.45 9.33 -0.34
C LEU A 122 -23.84 8.06 0.43
N GLY A 123 -24.02 8.15 1.75
CA GLY A 123 -24.55 7.04 2.57
C GLY A 123 -23.55 5.91 2.85
N GLY A 124 -22.24 6.15 2.76
CA GLY A 124 -21.19 5.14 2.96
C GLY A 124 -20.92 4.74 4.42
N ALA A 125 -21.90 4.87 5.31
CA ALA A 125 -21.72 4.75 6.75
C ALA A 125 -21.30 3.34 7.20
N ILE A 126 -20.42 3.28 8.20
CA ILE A 126 -20.00 2.02 8.82
C ILE A 126 -21.10 1.46 9.75
N SER A 127 -21.30 0.14 9.72
CA SER A 127 -22.16 -0.53 10.69
C SER A 127 -21.61 -0.37 12.12
N PRO A 128 -22.45 -0.08 13.13
CA PRO A 128 -22.01 -0.01 14.52
C PRO A 128 -21.32 -1.30 15.01
N ASN A 129 -21.75 -2.46 14.51
CA ASN A 129 -21.13 -3.74 14.83
C ASN A 129 -19.73 -3.86 14.19
N ALA A 130 -19.57 -3.41 12.95
CA ALA A 130 -18.27 -3.37 12.29
C ALA A 130 -17.31 -2.40 13.01
N ALA A 131 -17.80 -1.22 13.41
CA ALA A 131 -17.05 -0.27 14.22
C ALA A 131 -16.62 -0.88 15.55
N TYR A 132 -17.53 -1.57 16.26
CA TYR A 132 -17.20 -2.27 17.51
C TYR A 132 -16.15 -3.36 17.29
N MET A 133 -16.22 -4.14 16.21
CA MET A 133 -15.25 -5.18 15.91
C MET A 133 -13.84 -4.59 15.67
N ILE A 134 -13.75 -3.45 14.99
CA ILE A 134 -12.49 -2.71 14.83
C ILE A 134 -12.00 -2.20 16.19
N ILE A 135 -12.86 -1.60 17.02
CA ILE A 135 -12.52 -1.14 18.38
C ILE A 135 -12.17 -2.30 19.31
N ARG A 136 -12.71 -3.50 19.09
CA ARG A 136 -12.40 -4.71 19.87
C ARG A 136 -11.02 -5.24 19.49
N ALA A 137 -10.77 -5.39 18.19
CA ALA A 137 -9.45 -5.73 17.65
C ALA A 137 -8.39 -4.64 17.91
N ASP A 138 -8.90 -3.45 18.24
CA ASP A 138 -8.37 -2.11 18.48
C ASP A 138 -6.95 -1.75 18.04
N LEU A 139 -6.90 -0.49 17.60
CA LEU A 139 -5.71 0.35 17.47
C LEU A 139 -4.85 0.43 18.75
N LYS A 140 -5.40 0.22 19.96
CA LYS A 140 -4.67 0.33 21.24
C LYS A 140 -4.42 -0.98 22.00
N LYS A 141 -5.11 -2.07 21.65
CA LYS A 141 -5.04 -3.33 22.42
C LYS A 141 -4.03 -4.30 21.85
N THR A 142 -4.20 -4.71 20.59
CA THR A 142 -3.37 -5.77 19.98
C THR A 142 -2.73 -5.35 18.68
N MET A 143 -3.13 -4.25 18.04
CA MET A 143 -2.57 -3.82 16.76
C MET A 143 -1.05 -3.69 16.79
N ALA A 144 -0.49 -3.00 17.79
CA ALA A 144 0.96 -2.85 17.92
C ALA A 144 1.69 -4.21 18.06
N LEU A 145 1.13 -5.14 18.85
CA LEU A 145 1.68 -6.48 19.04
C LEU A 145 1.61 -7.32 17.76
N ARG A 146 0.47 -7.28 17.07
CA ARG A 146 0.26 -7.99 15.79
C ARG A 146 1.21 -7.47 14.73
N VAL A 147 1.28 -6.15 14.55
CA VAL A 147 2.17 -5.51 13.57
C VAL A 147 3.63 -5.80 13.91
N GLU A 148 4.06 -5.69 15.17
CA GLU A 148 5.43 -6.05 15.56
C GLU A 148 5.77 -7.52 15.26
N ALA A 149 4.87 -8.45 15.57
CA ALA A 149 5.05 -9.86 15.25
C ALA A 149 5.11 -10.11 13.73
N SER A 150 4.24 -9.45 12.96
CA SER A 150 4.26 -9.49 11.49
C SER A 150 5.58 -8.96 10.94
N ASN A 151 6.03 -7.80 11.42
CA ASN A 151 7.27 -7.15 11.00
C ASN A 151 8.50 -8.06 11.25
N ARG A 152 8.59 -8.67 12.44
CA ARG A 152 9.69 -9.58 12.80
C ARG A 152 9.71 -10.82 11.90
N THR A 153 8.57 -11.47 11.73
CA THR A 153 8.45 -12.67 10.88
C THR A 153 8.73 -12.34 9.42
N ALA A 154 8.24 -11.20 8.95
CA ALA A 154 8.43 -10.72 7.59
C ALA A 154 9.90 -10.48 7.25
N LEU A 155 10.66 -9.77 8.11
CA LEU A 155 12.08 -9.54 7.90
C LEU A 155 12.88 -10.85 7.88
N LEU A 156 12.57 -11.78 8.79
CA LEU A 156 13.20 -13.10 8.81
C LEU A 156 12.94 -13.86 7.51
N MET A 157 11.69 -13.93 7.08
CA MET A 157 11.31 -14.61 5.84
C MET A 157 11.93 -13.93 4.60
N ALA A 158 11.96 -12.59 4.56
CA ALA A 158 12.57 -11.85 3.46
C ALA A 158 14.05 -12.19 3.29
N ARG A 159 14.81 -12.24 4.39
CA ARG A 159 16.23 -12.64 4.37
C ARG A 159 16.43 -14.10 3.95
N LEU A 160 15.60 -15.01 4.47
CA LEU A 160 15.66 -16.43 4.09
C LEU A 160 15.37 -16.63 2.59
N LEU A 161 14.39 -15.89 2.06
CA LEU A 161 14.00 -15.97 0.67
C LEU A 161 15.02 -15.30 -0.26
N GLU A 162 15.62 -14.18 0.16
CA GLU A 162 16.67 -13.48 -0.60
C GLU A 162 17.92 -14.35 -0.76
N ALA A 163 18.30 -15.09 0.28
CA ALA A 163 19.43 -16.00 0.24
C ALA A 163 19.15 -17.29 -0.58
N HIS A 164 17.89 -17.56 -0.94
CA HIS A 164 17.50 -18.83 -1.54
C HIS A 164 17.81 -18.88 -3.05
N PRO A 165 18.59 -19.87 -3.56
CA PRO A 165 19.14 -19.85 -4.92
C PRO A 165 18.12 -19.96 -6.06
N LYS A 166 16.89 -20.39 -5.75
CA LYS A 166 15.77 -20.45 -6.72
C LYS A 166 14.93 -19.18 -6.77
N ILE A 167 15.14 -18.25 -5.83
CA ILE A 167 14.49 -16.94 -5.83
C ILE A 167 15.40 -15.98 -6.59
N GLU A 168 14.80 -15.20 -7.47
CA GLU A 168 15.50 -14.21 -8.29
C GLU A 168 15.52 -12.84 -7.60
N ARG A 169 14.38 -12.44 -7.02
CA ARG A 169 14.25 -11.16 -6.33
C ARG A 169 13.21 -11.27 -5.22
N VAL A 170 13.49 -10.57 -4.12
CA VAL A 170 12.57 -10.32 -3.01
C VAL A 170 12.31 -8.82 -2.93
N HIS A 171 11.03 -8.44 -2.97
CA HIS A 171 10.62 -7.06 -2.73
C HIS A 171 10.28 -6.89 -1.25
N TYR A 172 11.15 -6.21 -0.50
CA TYR A 172 10.93 -5.95 0.92
C TYR A 172 11.65 -4.68 1.38
N PRO A 173 10.92 -3.65 1.84
CA PRO A 173 11.49 -2.37 2.29
C PRO A 173 12.57 -2.48 3.37
N GLY A 174 12.54 -3.50 4.21
CA GLY A 174 13.53 -3.70 5.27
C GLY A 174 14.79 -4.48 4.88
N LEU A 175 14.92 -4.91 3.62
CA LEU A 175 16.16 -5.51 3.12
C LEU A 175 17.10 -4.40 2.67
N GLU A 176 18.40 -4.56 2.89
CA GLU A 176 19.42 -3.60 2.46
C GLU A 176 19.52 -3.46 0.94
N SER A 177 19.15 -4.52 0.21
CA SER A 177 19.08 -4.56 -1.24
C SER A 177 17.90 -3.76 -1.82
N SER A 178 16.96 -3.30 -0.98
CA SER A 178 15.79 -2.59 -1.45
C SER A 178 16.15 -1.18 -1.92
N PRO A 179 15.75 -0.76 -3.13
CA PRO A 179 15.94 0.61 -3.57
C PRO A 179 15.16 1.62 -2.71
N CYS A 180 14.17 1.15 -1.97
CA CYS A 180 13.33 1.98 -1.10
C CYS A 180 13.89 2.12 0.32
N THR A 181 15.03 1.49 0.65
CA THR A 181 15.59 1.49 2.01
C THR A 181 15.81 2.89 2.59
N ALA A 182 16.17 3.88 1.76
CA ALA A 182 16.46 5.23 2.20
C ALA A 182 15.19 5.97 2.71
N PRO A 183 14.11 6.15 1.92
CA PRO A 183 12.86 6.75 2.41
C PRO A 183 12.28 6.06 3.64
N CYS A 184 12.26 4.71 3.69
CA CYS A 184 11.67 4.00 4.82
C CYS A 184 12.60 3.91 6.05
N ARG A 185 13.85 4.41 6.01
CA ARG A 185 14.77 4.52 7.17
C ARG A 185 14.84 5.90 7.80
N GLN A 186 14.27 6.94 7.16
CA GLN A 186 14.36 8.32 7.67
C GLN A 186 13.68 8.51 9.04
N HIS A 187 12.85 7.56 9.48
CA HIS A 187 12.19 7.59 10.78
C HIS A 187 12.48 6.32 11.60
N PRO A 188 13.20 6.43 12.72
CA PRO A 188 13.61 5.27 13.54
C PRO A 188 12.43 4.55 14.23
N ASP A 189 11.25 5.18 14.29
CA ASP A 189 10.02 4.57 14.81
C ASP A 189 9.28 3.71 13.76
N ASP A 190 9.67 3.79 12.48
CA ASP A 190 9.00 3.09 11.38
C ASP A 190 9.44 1.62 11.36
N ARG A 191 8.69 0.75 12.05
CA ARG A 191 8.97 -0.68 12.11
C ARG A 191 8.65 -1.37 10.77
N LEU A 192 9.52 -2.28 10.33
CA LEU A 192 9.63 -2.79 8.96
C LEU A 192 8.45 -3.64 8.44
N TRP A 193 8.10 -3.42 7.17
CA TRP A 193 6.77 -3.67 6.58
C TRP A 193 6.53 -5.16 6.23
N TRP A 194 5.40 -5.56 5.62
CA TRP A 194 5.27 -6.88 4.97
C TRP A 194 4.39 -6.87 3.72
N CYS A 195 5.00 -7.29 2.61
CA CYS A 195 4.40 -7.90 1.41
C CYS A 195 5.57 -8.40 0.52
N GLY A 196 6.06 -9.61 0.79
CA GLY A 196 7.16 -10.16 0.00
C GLY A 196 6.66 -10.68 -1.34
N GLN A 197 7.12 -10.12 -2.46
CA GLN A 197 6.94 -10.75 -3.77
C GLN A 197 8.19 -11.56 -4.13
N LEU A 198 7.97 -12.83 -4.47
CA LEU A 198 9.00 -13.74 -4.97
C LEU A 198 8.92 -13.82 -6.48
N ARG A 199 10.02 -13.49 -7.16
CA ARG A 199 10.19 -13.85 -8.56
C ARG A 199 11.02 -15.13 -8.65
N GLY A 200 10.47 -16.20 -9.20
CA GLY A 200 11.27 -17.35 -9.62
C GLY A 200 11.97 -17.05 -10.94
N LYS A 201 13.17 -17.61 -11.15
CA LYS A 201 14.03 -17.40 -12.34
C LYS A 201 13.36 -17.80 -13.66
N GLY A 202 12.44 -16.98 -14.19
CA GLY A 202 11.79 -17.16 -15.49
C GLY A 202 11.03 -18.48 -15.67
N ARG A 203 10.45 -19.05 -14.61
CA ARG A 203 9.76 -20.35 -14.64
C ARG A 203 8.31 -20.24 -14.17
N PRO A 204 7.34 -19.87 -15.04
CA PRO A 204 5.91 -19.82 -14.71
C PRO A 204 5.37 -21.07 -14.01
N ALA A 205 5.70 -22.25 -14.54
CA ALA A 205 5.28 -23.53 -13.95
C ALA A 205 5.88 -23.76 -12.55
N TRP A 206 7.10 -23.28 -12.30
CA TRP A 206 7.71 -23.37 -10.98
C TRP A 206 7.06 -22.41 -9.99
N ASN A 207 6.75 -21.17 -10.40
CA ASN A 207 6.02 -20.21 -9.57
C ASN A 207 4.67 -20.78 -9.13
N HIS A 208 3.94 -21.38 -10.06
CA HIS A 208 2.65 -22.01 -9.77
C HIS A 208 2.77 -23.21 -8.84
N GLU A 209 3.77 -24.08 -9.03
CA GLU A 209 4.00 -25.23 -8.14
C GLU A 209 4.42 -24.79 -6.72
N VAL A 210 5.25 -23.75 -6.60
CA VAL A 210 5.59 -23.16 -5.30
C VAL A 210 4.33 -22.59 -4.63
N TYR A 211 3.54 -21.81 -5.36
CA TYR A 211 2.26 -21.29 -4.87
C TYR A 211 1.34 -22.42 -4.38
N ARG A 212 1.21 -23.51 -5.16
CA ARG A 212 0.40 -24.67 -4.80
C ARG A 212 0.87 -25.31 -3.50
N ARG A 213 2.19 -25.56 -3.36
CA ARG A 213 2.76 -26.18 -2.14
C ARG A 213 2.67 -25.28 -0.92
N VAL A 214 2.95 -23.98 -1.07
CA VAL A 214 2.78 -23.02 0.04
C VAL A 214 1.33 -22.96 0.47
N GLY A 215 0.40 -23.06 -0.49
CA GLY A 215 -1.04 -23.15 -0.29
C GLY A 215 -1.52 -24.36 0.54
N ASP A 216 -0.68 -25.37 0.76
CA ASP A 216 -0.98 -26.50 1.66
C ASP A 216 -0.74 -26.12 3.14
N THR A 217 0.00 -25.03 3.39
CA THR A 217 0.34 -24.53 4.74
C THR A 217 -0.23 -23.15 5.05
N VAL A 218 -0.57 -22.38 4.02
CA VAL A 218 -0.98 -20.98 4.07
C VAL A 218 -2.26 -20.81 3.27
N HIS A 219 -3.21 -19.99 3.73
CA HIS A 219 -4.46 -19.82 3.00
C HIS A 219 -4.25 -19.13 1.65
N ARG A 220 -4.89 -19.66 0.61
CA ARG A 220 -4.96 -19.05 -0.73
C ARG A 220 -6.14 -18.10 -0.78
N ALA A 221 -5.90 -16.81 -0.54
CA ALA A 221 -6.97 -15.80 -0.50
C ALA A 221 -6.48 -14.43 -0.95
N THR A 222 -7.42 -13.61 -1.43
CA THR A 222 -7.20 -12.22 -1.82
C THR A 222 -7.42 -11.28 -0.63
N SER A 223 -6.42 -11.08 0.23
CA SER A 223 -6.38 -10.00 1.22
C SER A 223 -4.99 -9.93 1.86
N LEU A 224 -4.84 -9.18 2.95
CA LEU A 224 -3.63 -9.12 3.77
C LEU A 224 -3.94 -8.50 5.14
N GLY A 225 -2.97 -8.58 6.06
CA GLY A 225 -2.99 -7.84 7.33
C GLY A 225 -3.81 -8.48 8.45
N GLY A 226 -4.28 -9.72 8.28
CA GLY A 226 -4.90 -10.50 9.36
C GLY A 226 -3.89 -11.29 10.19
N CYS A 227 -4.40 -12.11 11.11
CA CYS A 227 -3.58 -12.97 11.95
C CYS A 227 -3.09 -14.22 11.19
N GLU A 228 -3.85 -14.64 10.18
CA GLU A 228 -3.55 -15.75 9.31
C GLU A 228 -2.53 -15.36 8.23
N SER A 229 -1.64 -16.29 7.91
CA SER A 229 -0.79 -16.12 6.74
C SER A 229 -1.61 -16.37 5.47
N LEU A 230 -1.45 -15.49 4.48
CA LEU A 230 -2.07 -15.61 3.16
C LEU A 230 -0.99 -15.66 2.07
N VAL A 231 -1.28 -16.38 0.99
CA VAL A 231 -0.44 -16.42 -0.22
C VAL A 231 -1.30 -16.14 -1.45
N GLN A 232 -0.77 -15.37 -2.39
CA GLN A 232 -1.46 -15.02 -3.63
C GLN A 232 -0.50 -14.99 -4.83
N GLN A 233 -1.07 -15.19 -6.03
CA GLN A 233 -0.40 -14.97 -7.31
C GLN A 233 -1.14 -13.83 -8.05
N PRO A 234 -0.69 -12.56 -7.91
CA PRO A 234 -1.44 -11.40 -8.42
C PRO A 234 -1.79 -11.49 -9.91
N ALA A 235 -0.90 -12.04 -10.74
CA ALA A 235 -1.10 -12.22 -12.17
C ALA A 235 -2.37 -13.03 -12.52
N VAL A 236 -2.76 -13.99 -11.66
CA VAL A 236 -3.92 -14.87 -11.87
C VAL A 236 -5.10 -14.47 -10.99
N MET A 237 -4.86 -13.94 -9.79
CA MET A 237 -5.93 -13.66 -8.83
C MET A 237 -6.52 -12.25 -8.94
N SER A 238 -5.74 -11.26 -9.41
CA SER A 238 -6.16 -9.85 -9.47
C SER A 238 -6.07 -9.24 -10.86
N PHE A 239 -5.16 -9.75 -11.70
CA PHE A 239 -4.89 -9.21 -13.03
C PHE A 239 -5.17 -10.22 -14.16
N TRP A 240 -5.99 -11.24 -13.90
CA TRP A 240 -6.43 -12.16 -14.94
C TRP A 240 -7.27 -11.42 -15.98
N GLY A 241 -6.97 -11.63 -17.27
CA GLY A 241 -7.67 -10.95 -18.37
C GLY A 241 -7.21 -9.52 -18.67
N HIS A 242 -6.34 -8.91 -17.85
CA HIS A 242 -5.75 -7.61 -18.18
C HIS A 242 -4.66 -7.77 -19.25
N THR A 243 -4.86 -7.15 -20.42
CA THR A 243 -3.94 -7.22 -21.56
C THR A 243 -3.13 -5.93 -21.78
N ASP A 244 -3.59 -4.79 -21.27
CA ASP A 244 -2.85 -3.52 -21.35
C ASP A 244 -1.69 -3.53 -20.35
N ALA A 245 -0.48 -3.26 -20.84
CA ALA A 245 0.75 -3.13 -20.07
C ALA A 245 0.67 -2.05 -18.97
N ARG A 246 -0.23 -1.06 -19.11
CA ARG A 246 -0.49 -0.04 -18.09
C ARG A 246 -1.39 -0.52 -16.95
N THR A 247 -2.17 -1.58 -17.19
CA THR A 247 -3.12 -2.13 -16.20
C THR A 247 -2.61 -3.39 -15.50
N ARG A 248 -1.62 -4.07 -16.10
CA ARG A 248 -0.82 -5.04 -15.37
C ARG A 248 0.29 -4.29 -14.65
N PRO A 249 0.57 -4.57 -13.37
CA PRO A 249 1.81 -4.12 -12.79
C PRO A 249 2.93 -4.61 -13.72
N THR A 250 3.75 -3.68 -14.20
CA THR A 250 4.96 -3.98 -14.97
C THR A 250 5.94 -4.67 -14.01
N MET A 251 5.68 -5.95 -13.75
CA MET A 251 6.62 -6.87 -13.16
C MET A 251 7.76 -6.95 -14.17
N GLY A 252 8.82 -6.18 -13.94
CA GLY A 252 9.94 -5.98 -14.86
C GLY A 252 10.19 -7.21 -15.74
N SER A 253 10.15 -6.98 -17.06
CA SER A 253 10.42 -7.93 -18.15
C SER A 253 10.43 -9.42 -17.74
N GLY A 254 9.24 -10.05 -17.78
CA GLY A 254 9.15 -11.50 -18.03
C GLY A 254 8.47 -12.33 -16.96
N THR A 255 7.28 -11.97 -16.52
CA THR A 255 6.39 -12.95 -15.89
C THR A 255 5.00 -12.84 -16.51
N THR A 256 4.95 -13.22 -17.79
CA THR A 256 3.75 -13.76 -18.40
C THR A 256 3.58 -15.17 -17.83
N LEU A 257 2.60 -15.33 -16.94
CA LEU A 257 2.23 -16.54 -16.17
C LEU A 257 3.10 -16.84 -14.93
#